data_AF-A0A4Q3WBL4-F1
#
_entry.id   AF-A0A4Q3WBL4-F1
#
_cell.length_a   1.000
_cell.length_b   1.000
_cell.length_c   1.000
_cell.angle_alpha   90.00
_cell.angle_beta   90.00
_cell.angle_gamma   90.00
#
_symmetry.space_group_name_H-M   'P 1'
#
loop_
_entity.id
_entity.type
_entity.pdbx_description
1 polymer ?
#
loop_
_entity_poly.entity_id
_entity_poly.type
_entity_poly.pdbx_seq_one_letter_code
_entity_poly.pdbx_strand_id
1 'polypeptide(L)'
;MSVQRTSWDTYFAFLKKQFPNWSEQQIYTECSKLNAPLDVAPHTTGAAVDLTLIDESGRWLDMGCEFNASPLETEDRTYTDALNISEEAKTNRKILTKAMTQAGFVNYPTEWWHWSYGDKYWALLSGAPHALY
;
A
#
# COMPACT_ATOMS: atom_id res chain seq x y z
N MET A 1 -19.24 -0.99 3.88
CA MET A 1 -18.97 -1.13 2.42
C MET A 1 -18.97 0.21 1.66
N SER A 2 -18.78 1.38 2.30
CA SER A 2 -18.88 2.70 1.61
C SER A 2 -17.54 3.41 1.33
N VAL A 3 -16.45 3.16 2.06
CA VAL A 3 -15.19 3.92 1.89
C VAL A 3 -14.28 3.33 0.79
N GLN A 4 -13.96 2.03 0.85
CA GLN A 4 -13.10 1.38 -0.15
C GLN A 4 -13.64 1.53 -1.58
N ARG A 5 -14.95 1.28 -1.75
CA ARG A 5 -15.62 1.43 -3.05
C ARG A 5 -15.56 2.87 -3.55
N THR A 6 -15.82 3.84 -2.67
CA THR A 6 -15.74 5.26 -3.04
C THR A 6 -14.31 5.67 -3.41
N SER A 7 -13.30 5.21 -2.68
CA SER A 7 -11.88 5.48 -2.99
C SER A 7 -11.50 4.91 -4.36
N TRP A 8 -11.84 3.63 -4.60
CA TRP A 8 -11.62 2.96 -5.88
C TRP A 8 -12.32 3.69 -7.02
N ASP A 9 -13.62 3.92 -6.92
CA ASP A 9 -14.41 4.53 -8.00
C ASP A 9 -13.92 5.96 -8.32
N THR A 10 -13.54 6.72 -7.30
CA THR A 10 -13.01 8.08 -7.45
C THR A 10 -11.68 8.08 -8.20
N TYR A 11 -10.73 7.24 -7.77
CA TYR A 11 -9.40 7.20 -8.39
C TYR A 11 -9.44 6.59 -9.80
N PHE A 12 -10.27 5.56 -10.01
CA PHE A 12 -10.49 4.97 -11.33
C PHE A 12 -11.06 5.99 -12.33
N ALA A 13 -12.05 6.78 -11.91
CA ALA A 13 -12.61 7.85 -12.72
C ALA A 13 -11.57 8.95 -13.03
N PHE A 14 -10.74 9.31 -12.04
CA PHE A 14 -9.63 10.25 -12.23
C PHE A 14 -8.64 9.73 -13.30
N LEU A 15 -8.20 8.48 -13.20
CA LEU A 15 -7.27 7.88 -14.17
C LEU A 15 -7.87 7.84 -15.58
N LYS A 16 -9.15 7.47 -15.74
CA LYS A 16 -9.82 7.48 -17.07
C LYS A 16 -9.84 8.87 -17.69
N LYS A 17 -10.04 9.90 -16.87
CA LYS A 17 -10.06 11.29 -17.33
C LYS A 17 -8.66 11.78 -17.72
N GLN A 18 -7.65 11.42 -16.92
CA GLN A 18 -6.28 11.86 -17.13
C GLN A 18 -5.58 11.15 -18.29
N PHE A 19 -5.90 9.86 -18.50
CA PHE A 19 -5.28 9.01 -19.52
C PHE A 19 -6.33 8.39 -20.46
N PRO A 20 -6.98 9.19 -21.33
CA PRO A 20 -8.10 8.74 -22.17
C PRO A 20 -7.70 7.68 -23.21
N ASN A 21 -6.40 7.53 -23.50
CA ASN A 21 -5.88 6.57 -24.47
C ASN A 21 -5.49 5.23 -23.84
N TRP A 22 -5.54 5.08 -22.51
CA TRP A 22 -5.26 3.82 -21.86
C TRP A 22 -6.45 2.86 -21.99
N SER A 23 -6.14 1.57 -22.17
CA SER A 23 -7.14 0.51 -22.07
C SER A 23 -7.70 0.41 -20.65
N GLU A 24 -8.90 -0.15 -20.52
CA GLU A 24 -9.52 -0.37 -19.20
C GLU A 24 -8.67 -1.25 -18.29
N GLN A 25 -7.93 -2.22 -18.85
CA GLN A 25 -6.99 -3.06 -18.11
C GLN A 25 -5.81 -2.25 -17.56
N GLN A 26 -5.27 -1.29 -18.32
CA GLN A 26 -4.20 -0.41 -17.84
C GLN A 26 -4.70 0.48 -16.70
N ILE A 27 -5.89 1.06 -16.85
CA ILE A 27 -6.51 1.87 -15.80
C ILE A 27 -6.75 1.04 -14.53
N TYR A 28 -7.24 -0.20 -14.68
CA TYR A 28 -7.44 -1.12 -13.57
C TYR A 28 -6.13 -1.44 -12.85
N THR A 29 -5.08 -1.81 -13.60
CA THR A 29 -3.76 -2.10 -13.03
C THR A 29 -3.20 -0.90 -12.28
N GLU A 30 -3.28 0.30 -12.84
CA GLU A 30 -2.79 1.52 -12.18
C GLU A 30 -3.63 1.90 -10.95
N CYS A 31 -4.95 1.76 -11.03
CA CYS A 31 -5.84 1.95 -9.88
C CYS A 31 -5.50 0.99 -8.73
N SER A 32 -5.15 -0.25 -9.07
CA SER A 32 -4.82 -1.29 -8.10
C SER A 32 -3.53 -1.02 -7.29
N LYS A 33 -2.67 -0.11 -7.76
CA LYS A 33 -1.44 0.27 -7.05
C LYS A 33 -1.69 1.16 -5.82
N LEU A 34 -2.83 1.86 -5.79
CA LEU A 34 -3.20 2.78 -4.71
C LEU A 34 -4.41 2.29 -3.89
N ASN A 35 -5.25 1.46 -4.51
CA ASN A 35 -6.39 0.87 -3.83
C ASN A 35 -6.42 -0.60 -4.17
N ALA A 36 -6.37 -1.50 -3.19
CA ALA A 36 -6.58 -2.92 -3.47
C ALA A 36 -7.96 -3.13 -4.15
N PRO A 37 -8.06 -4.00 -5.18
CA PRO A 37 -9.33 -4.32 -5.82
C PRO A 37 -10.36 -4.82 -4.83
N LEU A 38 -11.64 -4.47 -5.06
CA LEU A 38 -12.72 -4.69 -4.10
C LEU A 38 -12.87 -6.16 -3.67
N ASP A 39 -12.58 -7.11 -4.55
CA ASP A 39 -12.72 -8.56 -4.29
C ASP A 39 -11.61 -9.14 -3.38
N VAL A 40 -10.54 -8.38 -3.20
CA VAL A 40 -9.37 -8.72 -2.37
C VAL A 40 -9.02 -7.61 -1.38
N ALA A 41 -9.89 -6.61 -1.20
CA ALA A 41 -9.61 -5.43 -0.39
C ALA A 41 -9.41 -5.79 1.09
N PRO A 42 -8.17 -5.79 1.58
CA PRO A 42 -7.81 -6.48 2.80
C PRO A 42 -8.34 -5.76 4.05
N HIS A 43 -8.38 -4.42 4.02
CA HIS A 43 -8.91 -3.58 5.11
C HIS A 43 -10.35 -3.91 5.49
N THR A 44 -11.17 -4.38 4.56
CA THR A 44 -12.59 -4.71 4.86
C THR A 44 -12.76 -5.98 5.69
N THR A 45 -11.71 -6.80 5.82
CA THR A 45 -11.68 -8.01 6.67
C THR A 45 -11.19 -7.72 8.09
N GLY A 46 -10.62 -6.53 8.34
CA GLY A 46 -9.92 -6.22 9.60
C GLY A 46 -8.49 -6.80 9.68
N ALA A 47 -8.02 -7.44 8.61
CA ALA A 47 -6.74 -8.14 8.53
C ALA A 47 -5.60 -7.29 7.93
N ALA A 48 -5.80 -5.99 7.71
CA ALA A 48 -4.75 -5.08 7.26
C ALA A 48 -4.68 -3.83 8.12
N VAL A 49 -3.48 -3.25 8.18
CA VAL A 49 -3.18 -2.02 8.91
C VAL A 49 -2.27 -1.13 8.07
N ASP A 50 -2.54 0.18 8.11
CA ASP A 50 -1.65 1.19 7.56
C ASP A 50 -0.97 1.94 8.71
N LEU A 51 0.36 2.04 8.69
CA LEU A 51 1.12 2.64 9.80
C LEU A 51 2.44 3.28 9.36
N THR A 52 3.00 4.08 10.26
CA THR A 52 4.29 4.76 10.09
C THR A 52 5.09 4.70 11.38
N LEU A 53 6.35 5.12 11.33
CA LEU A 53 7.22 5.25 12.50
C LEU A 53 7.12 6.66 13.09
N ILE A 54 7.18 6.73 14.40
CA ILE A 54 7.30 7.98 15.16
C ILE A 54 8.53 7.93 16.07
N ASP A 55 9.13 9.10 16.33
CA ASP A 55 10.16 9.23 17.35
C ASP A 55 9.57 9.34 18.77
N GLU A 56 10.43 9.40 19.78
CA GLU A 56 10.05 9.52 21.19
C GLU A 56 9.26 10.81 21.50
N SER A 57 9.39 11.83 20.65
CA SER A 57 8.62 13.07 20.75
C SER A 57 7.27 13.02 20.02
N GLY A 58 6.93 11.87 19.43
CA GLY A 58 5.71 11.66 18.66
C GLY A 58 5.75 12.23 17.24
N ARG A 59 6.92 12.65 16.74
CA ARG A 59 7.06 13.16 15.37
C ARG A 59 7.17 12.01 14.41
N TRP A 60 6.49 12.12 13.27
CA TRP A 60 6.57 11.15 12.19
C TRP A 60 7.97 11.19 11.59
N LEU A 61 8.55 10.01 11.39
CA LEU A 61 9.83 9.89 10.71
C LEU A 61 9.66 10.08 9.20
N ASP A 62 10.70 10.59 8.53
CA ASP A 62 10.71 10.70 7.07
C ASP A 62 10.70 9.30 6.45
N MET A 63 9.68 9.05 5.62
CA MET A 63 9.51 7.80 4.88
C MET A 63 9.69 8.02 3.37
N GLY A 64 10.14 9.19 2.91
CA GLY A 64 10.50 9.48 1.51
C GLY A 64 9.37 9.99 0.62
N CYS A 65 8.12 9.87 1.07
CA CYS A 65 6.93 10.51 0.50
C CYS A 65 5.81 10.59 1.54
N GLU A 66 4.77 11.36 1.26
CA GLU A 66 3.61 11.47 2.14
C GLU A 66 2.84 10.15 2.25
N PHE A 67 2.23 9.93 3.42
CA PHE A 67 1.35 8.80 3.67
C PHE A 67 0.06 8.93 2.83
N ASN A 68 -0.45 7.83 2.28
CA ASN A 68 -1.58 7.80 1.34
C ASN A 68 -1.35 8.56 0.01
N ALA A 69 -0.10 8.92 -0.31
CA ALA A 69 0.20 9.53 -1.60
C ALA A 69 0.00 8.54 -2.76
N SER A 70 -0.28 9.08 -3.96
CA SER A 70 -0.34 8.27 -5.18
C SER A 70 1.07 7.98 -5.73
N PRO A 71 1.35 6.76 -6.23
CA PRO A 71 2.60 6.48 -6.93
C PRO A 71 2.86 7.46 -8.09
N LEU A 72 1.80 7.83 -8.83
CA LEU A 72 1.88 8.76 -9.94
C LEU A 72 2.36 10.16 -9.53
N GLU A 73 1.94 10.65 -8.37
CA GLU A 73 2.28 11.99 -7.88
C GLU A 73 3.68 12.05 -7.28
N THR A 74 4.21 10.89 -6.92
CA THR A 74 5.46 10.77 -6.17
C THR A 74 6.59 10.15 -6.99
N GLU A 75 6.37 9.87 -8.28
CA GLU A 75 7.33 9.15 -9.14
C GLU A 75 7.70 7.80 -8.52
N ASP A 76 6.68 7.03 -8.14
CA ASP A 76 6.78 5.70 -7.52
C ASP A 76 7.53 5.66 -6.17
N ARG A 77 7.76 6.81 -5.51
CA ARG A 77 8.36 6.82 -4.17
C ARG A 77 7.51 6.07 -3.13
N THR A 78 6.22 5.82 -3.36
CA THR A 78 5.38 5.02 -2.46
C THR A 78 5.80 3.55 -2.37
N TYR A 79 6.49 3.03 -3.39
CA TYR A 79 6.94 1.63 -3.44
C TYR A 79 7.92 1.34 -2.30
N THR A 80 7.72 0.25 -1.55
CA THR A 80 8.50 -0.07 -0.36
C THR A 80 10.01 -0.13 -0.62
N ASP A 81 10.41 -0.61 -1.80
CA ASP A 81 11.79 -0.73 -2.27
C ASP A 81 12.27 0.44 -3.16
N ALA A 82 11.54 1.56 -3.18
CA ALA A 82 11.87 2.75 -3.96
C ALA A 82 13.33 3.19 -3.75
N LEU A 83 14.03 3.40 -4.87
CA LEU A 83 15.44 3.81 -4.87
C LEU A 83 15.64 5.33 -4.87
N ASN A 84 14.61 6.07 -5.28
CA ASN A 84 14.56 7.52 -5.44
C ASN A 84 14.09 8.26 -4.17
N ILE A 85 14.48 7.77 -2.99
CA ILE A 85 14.24 8.40 -1.67
C ILE A 85 15.56 8.58 -0.91
N SER A 86 15.54 9.41 0.14
CA SER A 86 16.72 9.66 0.98
C SER A 86 17.23 8.37 1.65
N GLU A 87 18.53 8.30 1.97
CA GLU A 87 19.08 7.15 2.70
C GLU A 87 18.49 7.01 4.12
N GLU A 88 18.07 8.13 4.73
CA GLU A 88 17.32 8.15 5.97
C GLU A 88 15.96 7.45 5.81
N ALA A 89 15.18 7.82 4.78
CA ALA A 89 13.90 7.18 4.47
C ALA A 89 14.07 5.68 4.19
N LYS A 90 15.11 5.27 3.44
CA LYS A 90 15.43 3.85 3.23
C LYS A 90 15.71 3.13 4.55
N THR A 91 16.41 3.77 5.47
CA THR A 91 16.72 3.22 6.79
C THR A 91 15.46 3.07 7.63
N ASN A 92 14.60 4.08 7.66
CA ASN A 92 13.31 4.03 8.37
C ASN A 92 12.38 2.95 7.81
N ARG A 93 12.28 2.82 6.47
CA ARG A 93 11.53 1.73 5.83
C ARG A 93 12.08 0.35 6.14
N LYS A 94 13.40 0.18 6.24
CA LYS A 94 14.02 -1.09 6.67
C LYS A 94 13.67 -1.43 8.12
N ILE A 95 13.66 -0.45 9.02
CA ILE A 95 13.25 -0.64 10.42
C ILE A 95 11.81 -1.12 10.47
N LEU A 96 10.91 -0.41 9.78
CA LEU A 96 9.50 -0.77 9.73
C LEU A 96 9.30 -2.17 9.12
N THR A 97 9.94 -2.42 7.98
CA THR A 97 9.85 -3.70 7.27
C THR A 97 10.28 -4.86 8.15
N LYS A 98 11.39 -4.69 8.87
CA LYS A 98 11.91 -5.71 9.78
C LYS A 98 10.92 -5.97 10.91
N ALA A 99 10.42 -4.92 11.57
CA ALA A 99 9.49 -5.05 12.68
C ALA A 99 8.20 -5.77 12.27
N MET A 100 7.59 -5.34 11.18
CA MET A 100 6.31 -5.89 10.70
C MET A 100 6.46 -7.33 10.19
N THR A 101 7.52 -7.63 9.42
CA THR A 101 7.81 -8.99 8.96
C THR A 101 8.05 -9.94 10.14
N GLN A 102 8.78 -9.49 11.18
CA GLN A 102 9.00 -10.29 12.39
C GLN A 102 7.71 -10.57 13.17
N ALA A 103 6.73 -9.68 13.10
CA ALA A 103 5.39 -9.89 13.65
C ALA A 103 4.49 -10.77 12.75
N GLY A 104 4.98 -11.21 11.59
CA GLY A 104 4.27 -12.11 10.67
C GLY A 104 3.41 -11.42 9.62
N PHE A 105 3.47 -10.09 9.51
CA PHE A 105 2.79 -9.33 8.46
C PHE A 105 3.54 -9.43 7.12
N VAL A 106 2.82 -9.25 6.02
CA VAL A 106 3.40 -9.05 4.69
C VAL A 106 3.09 -7.64 4.19
N ASN A 107 4.03 -7.01 3.48
CA ASN A 107 3.84 -5.68 2.93
C ASN A 107 3.19 -5.74 1.54
N TYR A 108 2.39 -4.72 1.21
CA TYR A 108 1.98 -4.45 -0.16
C TYR A 108 3.04 -3.58 -0.87
N PRO A 109 3.70 -4.07 -1.94
CA PRO A 109 4.92 -3.47 -2.48
C PRO A 109 4.79 -2.01 -2.94
N THR A 110 3.61 -1.57 -3.37
CA THR A 110 3.40 -0.21 -3.91
C THR A 110 3.07 0.82 -2.82
N GLU A 111 2.86 0.37 -1.58
CA GLU A 111 2.47 1.18 -0.43
C GLU A 111 3.31 0.82 0.80
N TRP A 112 4.35 1.60 1.08
CA TRP A 112 5.27 1.34 2.20
C TRP A 112 4.61 1.28 3.58
N TRP A 113 3.43 1.89 3.74
CA TRP A 113 2.66 1.90 4.99
C TRP A 113 1.73 0.70 5.15
N HIS A 114 1.41 -0.03 4.08
CA HIS A 114 0.36 -1.04 4.09
C HIS A 114 0.88 -2.44 4.45
N TRP A 115 0.22 -3.07 5.42
CA TRP A 115 0.60 -4.38 5.94
C TRP A 115 -0.61 -5.29 6.14
N SER A 116 -0.51 -6.51 5.62
CA SER A 116 -1.54 -7.54 5.67
C SER A 116 -1.15 -8.67 6.62
N TYR A 117 -2.13 -9.16 7.39
CA TYR A 117 -2.02 -10.32 8.26
C TYR A 117 -3.31 -11.13 8.29
N GLY A 118 -3.31 -12.28 7.62
CA GLY A 118 -4.43 -13.22 7.64
C GLY A 118 -5.46 -13.04 6.53
N ASP A 119 -5.38 -12.01 5.69
CA ASP A 119 -6.20 -11.91 4.47
C ASP A 119 -5.69 -12.83 3.34
N LYS A 120 -6.37 -12.78 2.18
CA LYS A 120 -5.99 -13.53 0.98
C LYS A 120 -4.61 -13.16 0.43
N TYR A 121 -4.22 -11.89 0.54
CA TYR A 121 -2.92 -11.42 0.06
C TYR A 121 -1.79 -11.96 0.95
N TRP A 122 -1.99 -11.91 2.27
CA TRP A 122 -1.14 -12.55 3.25
C TRP A 122 -1.01 -14.05 3.03
N ALA A 123 -2.12 -14.76 2.81
CA ALA A 123 -2.08 -16.20 2.58
C ALA A 123 -1.27 -16.54 1.33
N LEU A 124 -1.46 -15.77 0.25
CA LEU A 124 -0.71 -15.91 -1.00
C LEU A 124 0.79 -15.71 -0.78
N LEU A 125 1.20 -14.61 -0.13
CA LEU A 125 2.62 -14.27 0.03
C LEU A 125 3.35 -15.10 1.09
N SER A 126 2.66 -15.48 2.16
CA SER A 126 3.23 -16.32 3.22
C SER A 126 3.26 -17.81 2.86
N GLY A 127 2.52 -18.22 1.82
CA GLY A 127 2.32 -19.62 1.46
C GLY A 127 1.35 -20.37 2.39
N ALA A 128 0.54 -19.64 3.17
CA ALA A 128 -0.49 -20.26 4.00
C ALA A 128 -1.58 -20.91 3.13
N PRO A 129 -2.14 -22.06 3.54
CA PRO A 129 -3.13 -22.80 2.74
C PRO A 129 -4.48 -22.08 2.61
N HIS A 130 -4.78 -21.14 3.50
CA HIS A 130 -6.00 -20.32 3.48
C HIS A 130 -5.76 -19.00 4.21
N ALA A 131 -6.58 -18.00 3.89
CA ALA A 131 -6.74 -16.79 4.70
C ALA A 131 -7.30 -17.16 6.08
N LEU A 132 -6.83 -16.47 7.12
CA LEU A 132 -7.32 -16.62 8.50
C LEU A 132 -8.66 -15.92 8.71
N TYR A 133 -8.93 -14.86 7.93
CA TYR A 133 -10.11 -13.99 8.03
C TYR A 133 -10.79 -13.79 6.67
#